data_AF-A0A833VXA9-F1
#
_entry.id   AF-A0A833VXA9-F1
#
_cell.length_a   1.000
_cell.length_b   1.000
_cell.length_c   1.000
_cell.angle_alpha   90.00
_cell.angle_beta   90.00
_cell.angle_gamma   90.00
#
_symmetry.space_group_name_H-M   'P 1'
#
loop_
_entity.id
_entity.type
_entity.pdbx_description
1 polymer ?
#
loop_
_entity_poly.entity_id
_entity_poly.type
_entity_poly.pdbx_seq_one_letter_code
_entity_poly.pdbx_strand_id
1 'polypeptide(L)'
;MPIVETYHEQSTTCPIKIKSKSYAVFAVIAVSAYAAPVDNSTPVPILAYTADGPNPDGSYNFNYETGNGIKAEEHGQLKQLNETNSVIIVQGSYSYSDADGAPVALSYVADENGFQPKGEHLPTPHPVPAGILRALEYIAAHPEQDNAR
;
A
#
# COMPACT_ATOMS: atom_id res chain seq x y z
N MET A 1 4.17 55.77 25.86
CA MET A 1 4.70 57.13 25.53
C MET A 1 5.73 57.45 26.59
N PRO A 2 7.04 57.55 26.30
CA PRO A 2 7.76 57.40 25.00
C PRO A 2 7.58 55.97 24.39
N ILE A 3 8.05 55.48 23.23
CA ILE A 3 8.57 55.97 21.91
C ILE A 3 9.83 56.87 21.89
N VAL A 4 10.87 56.63 21.08
CA VAL A 4 10.95 56.16 19.67
C VAL A 4 12.24 55.35 19.40
N GLU A 5 12.29 54.69 18.22
CA GLU A 5 13.45 54.47 17.31
C GLU A 5 14.82 53.97 17.88
N THR A 6 15.48 53.01 17.23
CA THR A 6 16.04 53.18 15.88
C THR A 6 16.22 51.85 15.15
N TYR A 7 15.87 51.82 13.85
CA TYR A 7 16.25 50.74 12.93
C TYR A 7 17.34 51.23 11.97
N HIS A 8 18.44 50.47 11.87
CA HIS A 8 19.42 50.49 10.77
C HIS A 8 19.45 49.06 10.20
N GLU A 9 19.69 48.80 8.92
CA GLU A 9 20.27 49.66 7.88
C GLU A 9 19.57 49.43 6.52
N GLN A 10 19.70 50.38 5.59
CA GLN A 10 19.05 50.31 4.27
C GLN A 10 19.88 49.49 3.28
N SER A 11 19.29 48.47 2.65
CA SER A 11 19.79 47.91 1.39
C SER A 11 18.86 48.32 0.25
N THR A 12 19.25 49.35 -0.49
CA THR A 12 18.36 50.10 -1.38
C THR A 12 18.54 49.69 -2.85
N THR A 13 17.42 49.49 -3.54
CA THR A 13 17.24 49.37 -5.00
C THR A 13 17.94 48.23 -5.76
N CYS A 14 17.12 47.47 -6.51
CA CYS A 14 17.31 47.40 -7.96
C CYS A 14 15.96 47.17 -8.70
N PRO A 15 15.16 48.22 -8.99
CA PRO A 15 13.91 48.08 -9.72
C PRO A 15 14.18 47.81 -11.21
N ILE A 16 13.96 46.57 -11.65
CA ILE A 16 14.19 46.13 -13.04
C ILE A 16 13.31 46.94 -14.01
N LYS A 17 13.93 47.86 -14.74
CA LYS A 17 13.25 48.86 -15.57
C LYS A 17 12.91 48.32 -16.98
N ILE A 18 11.99 47.35 -17.05
CA ILE A 18 11.54 46.77 -18.33
C ILE A 18 10.90 47.88 -19.19
N LYS A 19 11.58 48.30 -20.26
CA LYS A 19 11.04 49.20 -21.29
C LYS A 19 10.45 48.37 -22.42
N SER A 20 9.15 48.53 -22.66
CA SER A 20 8.46 47.87 -23.77
C SER A 20 8.93 48.39 -25.13
N LYS A 21 9.33 47.46 -26.02
CA LYS A 21 9.37 47.66 -27.47
C LYS A 21 8.95 46.36 -28.15
N SER A 22 7.78 46.37 -28.79
CA SER A 22 7.25 45.23 -29.51
C SER A 22 8.10 44.91 -30.74
N TYR A 23 8.53 43.65 -30.86
CA TYR A 23 9.02 43.06 -32.11
C TYR A 23 8.38 41.68 -32.27
N ALA A 24 8.09 41.30 -33.52
CA ALA A 24 7.24 40.16 -33.84
C ALA A 24 8.05 38.98 -34.39
N VAL A 25 7.63 37.76 -34.00
CA VAL A 25 7.70 36.48 -34.73
C VAL A 25 9.05 36.11 -35.39
N PHE A 26 9.68 35.04 -34.91
CA PHE A 26 9.92 33.81 -35.71
C PHE A 26 10.26 32.60 -34.81
N ALA A 27 10.29 31.40 -35.41
CA ALA A 27 10.52 30.08 -34.79
C ALA A 27 11.77 30.01 -33.86
N VAL A 28 11.88 29.10 -32.88
CA VAL A 28 11.65 27.63 -32.93
C VAL A 28 11.08 27.09 -31.62
N ILE A 29 10.11 26.17 -31.69
CA ILE A 29 9.65 25.38 -30.52
C ILE A 29 10.48 24.09 -30.44
N ALA A 30 11.57 24.11 -29.70
CA ALA A 30 12.31 22.91 -29.35
C ALA A 30 11.60 22.19 -28.19
N VAL A 31 10.75 21.20 -28.50
CA VAL A 31 10.13 20.32 -27.50
C VAL A 31 11.20 19.37 -26.96
N SER A 32 12.01 19.88 -26.04
CA SER A 32 12.90 19.09 -25.20
C SER A 32 12.04 18.35 -24.18
N ALA A 33 11.86 17.05 -24.40
CA ALA A 33 11.21 16.17 -23.44
C ALA A 33 12.12 16.01 -22.22
N TYR A 34 12.02 16.95 -21.27
CA TYR A 34 12.68 16.85 -19.97
C TYR A 34 12.07 15.69 -19.18
N ALA A 35 12.69 14.51 -19.30
CA ALA A 35 12.56 13.47 -18.30
C ALA A 35 13.24 13.97 -17.01
N ALA A 36 12.49 14.76 -16.23
CA ALA A 36 12.95 15.24 -14.94
C ALA A 36 13.21 14.03 -14.01
N PRO A 37 14.30 14.04 -13.21
CA PRO A 37 14.50 13.00 -12.22
C PRO A 37 13.34 13.01 -11.22
N VAL A 38 12.85 11.83 -10.84
CA VAL A 38 11.83 11.70 -9.79
C VAL A 38 12.45 12.16 -8.47
N ASP A 39 12.03 13.33 -8.00
CA ASP A 39 12.56 13.92 -6.78
C ASP A 39 11.98 13.20 -5.56
N ASN A 40 12.80 12.35 -4.95
CA ASN A 40 12.45 11.58 -3.76
C ASN A 40 12.60 12.39 -2.47
N SER A 41 12.89 13.70 -2.54
CA SER A 41 13.02 14.57 -1.35
C SER A 41 11.70 15.17 -0.85
N THR A 42 10.65 15.19 -1.67
CA THR A 42 9.32 15.66 -1.24
C THR A 42 8.61 14.57 -0.42
N PRO A 43 8.20 14.83 0.84
CA PRO A 43 7.46 13.85 1.64
C PRO A 43 6.14 13.44 0.98
N VAL A 44 5.89 12.14 0.87
CA VAL A 44 4.60 11.61 0.41
C VAL A 44 3.52 11.94 1.45
N PRO A 45 2.41 12.62 1.08
CA PRO A 45 1.35 12.95 2.02
C PRO A 45 0.50 11.72 2.36
N ILE A 46 -0.16 11.77 3.52
CA ILE A 46 -1.28 10.87 3.85
C ILE A 46 -2.57 11.51 3.32
N LEU A 47 -3.33 10.79 2.51
CA LEU A 47 -4.61 11.23 1.92
C LEU A 47 -5.81 10.85 2.80
N ALA A 48 -5.75 9.68 3.43
CA ALA A 48 -6.73 9.21 4.40
C ALA A 48 -6.04 8.47 5.54
N TYR A 49 -6.58 8.58 6.75
CA TYR A 49 -6.16 7.84 7.92
C TYR A 49 -7.34 7.65 8.87
N THR A 50 -7.55 6.42 9.32
CA THR A 50 -8.51 6.07 10.37
C THR A 50 -7.82 5.14 11.37
N ALA A 51 -8.06 5.33 12.66
CA ALA A 51 -7.76 4.35 13.69
C ALA A 51 -8.89 4.37 14.74
N ASP A 52 -9.37 3.18 15.08
CA ASP A 52 -10.40 2.91 16.09
C ASP A 52 -9.92 1.81 17.04
N GLY A 53 -10.29 1.94 18.31
CA GLY A 53 -9.82 1.08 19.40
C GLY A 53 -8.39 1.38 19.89
N PRO A 54 -7.77 0.46 20.66
CA PRO A 54 -8.33 -0.83 21.08
C PRO A 54 -9.59 -0.66 21.94
N ASN A 55 -10.66 -1.32 21.54
CA ASN A 55 -11.97 -1.25 22.17
C ASN A 55 -12.05 -2.17 23.40
N PRO A 56 -13.05 -2.00 24.29
CA PRO A 56 -13.15 -2.78 25.53
C PRO A 56 -13.34 -4.30 25.35
N ASP A 57 -13.70 -4.75 24.15
CA ASP A 57 -13.81 -6.15 23.73
C ASP A 57 -12.51 -6.72 23.13
N GLY A 58 -11.46 -5.90 23.02
CA GLY A 58 -10.20 -6.25 22.36
C GLY A 58 -10.21 -6.10 20.84
N SER A 59 -11.27 -5.54 20.25
CA SER A 59 -11.29 -5.21 18.82
C SER A 59 -10.51 -3.93 18.50
N TYR A 60 -10.03 -3.80 17.26
CA TYR A 60 -9.48 -2.56 16.72
C TYR A 60 -9.62 -2.54 15.19
N ASN A 61 -9.53 -1.35 14.59
CA ASN A 61 -9.49 -1.19 13.13
C ASN A 61 -8.65 0.02 12.74
N PHE A 62 -7.73 -0.12 11.79
CA PHE A 62 -7.07 1.03 11.16
C PHE A 62 -7.07 0.94 9.64
N ASN A 63 -6.95 2.09 8.98
CA ASN A 63 -6.62 2.19 7.57
C ASN A 63 -5.79 3.44 7.29
N TYR A 64 -5.02 3.42 6.20
CA TYR A 64 -4.40 4.61 5.63
C TYR A 64 -4.26 4.53 4.11
N GLU A 65 -4.26 5.69 3.48
CA GLU A 65 -3.97 5.89 2.06
C GLU A 65 -2.94 7.02 1.90
N THR A 66 -2.02 6.84 0.95
CA THR A 66 -0.87 7.73 0.72
C THR A 66 -0.92 8.37 -0.67
N GLY A 67 -0.22 9.49 -0.83
CA GLY A 67 -0.15 10.25 -2.08
C GLY A 67 0.49 9.52 -3.26
N ASN A 68 1.22 8.42 -3.03
CA ASN A 68 1.78 7.55 -4.06
C ASN A 68 0.99 6.23 -4.24
N GLY A 69 -0.23 6.15 -3.71
CA GLY A 69 -1.15 5.02 -3.95
C GLY A 69 -0.94 3.80 -3.06
N ILE A 70 -0.02 3.83 -2.08
CA ILE A 70 0.03 2.79 -1.04
C ILE A 70 -1.23 2.91 -0.18
N LYS A 71 -1.95 1.80 0.00
CA LYS A 71 -3.12 1.66 0.86
C LYS A 71 -2.92 0.47 1.80
N ALA A 72 -3.31 0.61 3.05
CA ALA A 72 -3.37 -0.48 4.01
C ALA A 72 -4.65 -0.40 4.85
N GLU A 73 -5.20 -1.56 5.21
CA GLU A 73 -6.27 -1.69 6.19
C GLU A 73 -6.02 -2.93 7.04
N GLU A 74 -6.38 -2.87 8.32
CA GLU A 74 -6.31 -4.01 9.23
C GLU A 74 -7.37 -3.87 10.31
N HIS A 75 -8.07 -4.96 10.63
CA HIS A 75 -8.90 -5.06 11.82
C HIS A 75 -8.58 -6.32 12.62
N GLY A 76 -8.54 -6.17 13.94
CA GLY A 76 -8.36 -7.26 14.89
C GLY A 76 -9.59 -7.45 15.76
N GLN A 77 -9.85 -8.69 16.17
CA GLN A 77 -10.93 -9.06 17.10
C GLN A 77 -10.56 -10.27 17.94
N LEU A 78 -11.00 -10.29 19.20
CA LEU A 78 -10.73 -11.40 20.11
C LEU A 78 -11.69 -12.57 19.86
N LYS A 79 -11.15 -13.74 19.54
CA LYS A 79 -11.88 -15.00 19.30
C LYS A 79 -11.71 -15.92 20.50
N GLN A 80 -12.81 -16.34 21.11
CA GLN A 80 -12.78 -17.40 22.11
C GLN A 80 -12.63 -18.77 21.44
N LEU A 81 -11.63 -19.57 21.84
CA LEU A 81 -11.44 -20.94 21.35
C LEU A 81 -12.03 -21.99 22.30
N ASN A 82 -11.94 -21.75 23.61
CA ASN A 82 -12.55 -22.55 24.67
C ASN A 82 -12.67 -21.71 25.95
N GLU A 83 -13.16 -22.30 27.06
CA GLU A 83 -13.40 -21.58 28.33
C GLU A 83 -12.18 -20.87 28.93
N THR A 84 -10.95 -21.28 28.56
CA THR A 84 -9.69 -20.75 29.14
C THR A 84 -8.73 -20.14 28.12
N ASN A 85 -9.03 -20.21 26.82
CA ASN A 85 -8.15 -19.75 25.75
C ASN A 85 -8.87 -18.83 24.76
N SER A 86 -8.27 -17.67 24.51
CA SER A 86 -8.68 -16.68 23.52
C SER A 86 -7.50 -16.39 22.60
N VAL A 87 -7.75 -16.19 21.31
CA VAL A 87 -6.75 -15.83 20.29
C VAL A 87 -7.26 -14.60 19.55
N ILE A 88 -6.39 -13.67 19.17
CA ILE A 88 -6.79 -12.57 18.31
C ILE A 88 -6.80 -13.05 16.85
N ILE A 89 -7.93 -12.87 16.16
CA ILE A 89 -7.95 -12.92 14.69
C ILE A 89 -7.62 -11.52 14.20
N VAL A 90 -6.69 -11.41 13.28
CA VAL A 90 -6.40 -10.18 12.54
C VAL A 90 -6.64 -10.43 11.05
N GLN A 91 -7.32 -9.51 10.37
CA GLN A 91 -7.53 -9.55 8.93
C GLN A 91 -7.20 -8.19 8.33
N GLY A 92 -6.53 -8.18 7.18
CA GLY A 92 -6.15 -6.92 6.54
C GLY A 92 -5.75 -7.07 5.09
N SER A 93 -5.54 -5.92 4.46
CA SER A 93 -5.03 -5.79 3.10
C SER A 93 -3.90 -4.76 3.03
N TYR A 94 -3.04 -4.93 2.03
CA TYR A 94 -1.98 -4.00 1.68
C TYR A 94 -1.86 -3.95 0.17
N SER A 95 -1.76 -2.75 -0.40
CA SER A 95 -1.55 -2.58 -1.85
C SER A 95 -0.66 -1.39 -2.15
N TYR A 96 0.08 -1.48 -3.24
CA TYR A 96 0.99 -0.45 -3.76
C TYR A 96 1.14 -0.61 -5.27
N SER A 97 1.57 0.44 -5.98
CA SER A 97 1.98 0.33 -7.38
C SER A 97 3.45 -0.07 -7.47
N ASP A 98 3.78 -1.03 -8.34
CA ASP A 98 5.17 -1.38 -8.64
C ASP A 98 5.87 -0.35 -9.55
N ALA A 99 7.10 -0.67 -9.97
CA ALA A 99 7.92 0.22 -10.80
C ALA A 99 7.38 0.43 -12.23
N ASP A 100 6.55 -0.48 -12.74
CA ASP A 100 5.86 -0.37 -14.02
C ASP A 100 4.45 0.26 -13.87
N GLY A 101 4.04 0.55 -12.64
CA GLY A 101 2.75 1.14 -12.30
C GLY A 101 1.61 0.13 -12.14
N ALA A 102 1.89 -1.17 -12.14
CA ALA A 102 0.88 -2.20 -11.94
C ALA A 102 0.54 -2.33 -10.43
N PRO A 103 -0.74 -2.56 -10.08
CA PRO A 103 -1.16 -2.67 -8.69
C PRO A 103 -0.78 -4.04 -8.11
N VAL A 104 0.18 -4.06 -7.18
CA VAL A 104 0.48 -5.23 -6.36
C VAL A 104 -0.40 -5.18 -5.11
N ALA A 105 -1.19 -6.24 -4.90
CA ALA A 105 -2.07 -6.38 -3.75
C ALA A 105 -1.76 -7.65 -2.94
N LEU A 106 -1.99 -7.54 -1.63
CA LEU A 106 -1.91 -8.59 -0.64
C LEU A 106 -3.13 -8.51 0.27
N SER A 107 -3.70 -9.66 0.62
CA SER A 107 -4.66 -9.81 1.72
C SER A 107 -4.16 -10.90 2.66
N TYR A 108 -4.54 -10.85 3.95
CA TYR A 108 -4.11 -11.85 4.92
C TYR A 108 -5.15 -12.09 6.01
N VAL A 109 -5.07 -13.28 6.59
CA VAL A 109 -5.66 -13.63 7.88
C VAL A 109 -4.52 -14.09 8.79
N ALA A 110 -4.50 -13.63 10.04
CA ALA A 110 -3.69 -14.21 11.10
C ALA A 110 -4.64 -14.71 12.19
N ASP A 111 -4.57 -16.01 12.48
CA ASP A 111 -5.40 -16.68 13.51
C ASP A 111 -4.60 -17.79 14.19
N GLU A 112 -5.25 -18.75 14.85
CA GLU A 112 -4.58 -19.88 15.51
C GLU A 112 -3.71 -20.77 14.58
N ASN A 113 -3.89 -20.67 13.25
CA ASN A 113 -3.09 -21.37 12.24
C ASN A 113 -1.89 -20.52 11.75
N GLY A 114 -1.71 -19.31 12.28
CA GLY A 114 -0.67 -18.36 11.88
C GLY A 114 -1.08 -17.46 10.72
N PHE A 115 -0.09 -16.78 10.13
CA PHE A 115 -0.25 -15.78 9.08
C PHE A 115 -0.44 -16.44 7.70
N GLN A 116 -1.55 -16.13 7.04
CA GLN A 116 -2.05 -16.76 5.82
C GLN A 116 -2.21 -15.72 4.69
N PRO A 117 -1.10 -15.34 4.01
CA PRO A 117 -1.10 -14.34 2.95
C PRO A 117 -1.71 -14.86 1.64
N LYS A 118 -2.38 -13.97 0.90
CA LYS A 118 -3.00 -14.23 -0.42
C LYS A 118 -2.80 -13.03 -1.36
N GLY A 119 -2.20 -13.27 -2.53
CA GLY A 119 -2.00 -12.28 -3.58
C GLY A 119 -1.27 -12.91 -4.78
N GLU A 120 -1.52 -12.39 -5.98
CA GLU A 120 -1.06 -12.97 -7.26
C GLU A 120 0.48 -13.05 -7.39
N HIS A 121 1.20 -12.24 -6.62
CA HIS A 121 2.67 -12.17 -6.61
C HIS A 121 3.33 -13.23 -5.69
N LEU A 122 2.55 -14.02 -4.95
CA LEU A 122 3.07 -15.01 -4.01
C LEU A 122 3.44 -16.33 -4.71
N PRO A 123 4.48 -17.06 -4.26
CA PRO A 123 4.81 -18.37 -4.79
C PRO A 123 3.64 -19.36 -4.61
N THR A 124 3.12 -19.88 -5.72
CA THR A 124 2.12 -20.95 -5.70
C THR A 124 2.77 -22.33 -5.52
N PRO A 125 2.13 -23.28 -4.82
CA PRO A 125 2.62 -24.66 -4.75
C PRO A 125 2.73 -25.29 -6.13
N HIS A 126 3.78 -26.08 -6.37
CA HIS A 126 3.96 -26.80 -7.64
C HIS A 126 2.76 -27.72 -7.94
N PRO A 127 2.32 -27.82 -9.20
CA PRO A 127 1.17 -28.65 -9.57
C PRO A 127 1.44 -30.14 -9.29
N VAL A 128 0.39 -30.84 -8.84
CA VAL A 128 0.45 -32.28 -8.53
C VAL A 128 0.87 -33.07 -9.77
N PRO A 129 1.90 -33.93 -9.70
CA PRO A 129 2.35 -34.70 -10.87
C PRO A 129 1.26 -35.60 -11.44
N ALA A 130 1.10 -35.60 -12.77
CA ALA A 130 0.05 -36.36 -13.47
C ALA A 130 0.07 -37.89 -13.22
N GLY A 131 1.18 -38.45 -12.71
CA GLY A 131 1.22 -39.84 -12.23
C GLY A 131 0.42 -40.07 -10.95
N ILE A 132 0.40 -39.09 -10.03
CA ILE A 132 -0.37 -39.15 -8.79
C ILE A 132 -1.86 -38.94 -9.08
N LEU A 133 -2.21 -38.00 -9.96
CA LEU A 133 -3.60 -37.80 -10.39
C LEU A 133 -4.19 -39.09 -10.97
N ARG A 134 -3.49 -39.73 -11.92
CA ARG A 134 -3.92 -41.04 -12.48
C ARG A 134 -3.99 -42.17 -11.46
N ALA A 135 -3.15 -42.15 -10.42
CA ALA A 135 -3.23 -43.14 -9.34
C ALA A 135 -4.47 -42.91 -8.45
N LEU A 136 -4.80 -41.65 -8.13
CA LEU A 136 -6.00 -41.29 -7.38
C LEU A 136 -7.28 -41.57 -8.18
N GLU A 137 -7.29 -41.26 -9.48
CA GLU A 137 -8.37 -41.62 -10.41
C GLU A 137 -8.57 -43.14 -10.46
N TYR A 138 -7.49 -43.92 -10.54
CA TYR A 138 -7.57 -45.38 -10.50
C TYR A 138 -8.14 -45.91 -9.19
N ILE A 139 -7.67 -45.42 -8.04
CA ILE A 139 -8.16 -45.82 -6.71
C ILE A 139 -9.65 -45.45 -6.54
N ALA A 140 -10.06 -44.26 -7.00
CA ALA A 140 -11.47 -43.84 -6.95
C ALA A 140 -12.38 -44.68 -7.87
N ALA A 141 -11.87 -45.15 -9.01
CA ALA A 141 -12.59 -46.02 -9.94
C ALA A 141 -12.60 -47.51 -9.53
N HIS A 142 -11.67 -47.93 -8.67
CA HIS A 142 -11.52 -49.31 -8.18
C HIS A 142 -11.56 -49.33 -6.65
N PRO A 143 -12.74 -49.07 -6.03
CA PRO A 143 -12.89 -49.18 -4.59
C PRO A 143 -12.56 -50.60 -4.12
N GLU A 144 -11.89 -50.70 -2.97
CA GLU A 144 -11.61 -51.97 -2.30
C GLU A 144 -12.91 -52.76 -2.12
N GLN A 145 -12.87 -54.06 -2.42
CA GLN A 145 -14.00 -54.93 -2.17
C GLN A 145 -14.10 -55.17 -0.67
N ASP A 146 -15.21 -54.75 -0.06
CA ASP A 146 -15.53 -54.99 1.35
C ASP A 146 -15.79 -56.48 1.58
N ASN A 147 -14.69 -57.23 1.70
CA ASN A 147 -14.65 -58.65 2.02
C ASN A 147 -14.86 -58.84 3.53
N ALA A 148 -15.98 -58.30 4.04
CA ALA A 148 -16.41 -58.43 5.42
C ALA A 148 -16.49 -59.92 5.83
N ARG A 149 -15.99 -60.21 7.04
CA ARG A 149 -15.77 -61.56 7.58
C ARG A 149 -16.54 -61.79 8.88
#